data_AF-A0A958EEY6-F1
#
_entry.id   AF-A0A958EEY6-F1
#
_cell.length_a   1.000
_cell.length_b   1.000
_cell.length_c   1.000
_cell.angle_alpha   90.00
_cell.angle_beta   90.00
_cell.angle_gamma   90.00
#
_symmetry.space_group_name_H-M   'P 1'
#
loop_
_entity.id
_entity.type
_entity.pdbx_description
1 polymer ?
#
loop_
_entity_poly.entity_id
_entity_poly.type
_entity_poly.pdbx_seq_one_letter_code
_entity_poly.pdbx_strand_id
1 'polypeptide(L)'
;YTIGNDMSSRSIEGENPLYLPQAKTYDGCAALGPGLLVSADPLPSETEISLTIGRNAKAVFEGRVKISQIKRRLEDLVEYLFRECSFPNGCLLMTGTGIVPERGFTLLKGDTISITIDPIGTLVNRVD
;
A
#
# COMPACT_ATOMS: atom_id res chain seq x y z
N TYR A 1 9.41 -9.98 -0.48
CA TYR A 1 8.16 -9.23 -0.71
C TYR A 1 7.24 -9.34 0.49
N THR A 2 6.48 -8.30 0.80
CA THR A 2 5.42 -8.32 1.82
C THR A 2 4.27 -7.43 1.34
N ILE A 3 3.12 -7.48 1.99
CA ILE A 3 2.01 -6.57 1.71
C ILE A 3 2.19 -5.34 2.58
N GLY A 4 2.02 -4.16 1.98
CA GLY A 4 2.05 -2.88 2.68
C GLY A 4 0.74 -2.12 2.50
N ASN A 5 0.25 -1.55 3.59
CA ASN A 5 -0.85 -0.60 3.57
C ASN A 5 -0.29 0.81 3.84
N ASP A 6 -0.22 1.64 2.79
CA ASP A 6 0.24 3.03 2.80
C ASP A 6 -0.96 3.97 3.00
N MET A 7 -1.34 4.21 4.25
CA MET A 7 -2.51 5.01 4.58
C MET A 7 -2.23 6.49 4.30
N SER A 8 -3.22 7.17 3.71
CA SER A 8 -3.06 8.56 3.27
C SER A 8 -4.26 9.40 3.65
N SER A 9 -4.03 10.51 4.34
CA SER A 9 -5.06 11.52 4.58
C SER A 9 -5.29 12.36 3.33
N ARG A 10 -6.29 12.00 2.52
CA ARG A 10 -6.64 12.73 1.28
C ARG A 10 -7.17 14.14 1.53
N SER A 11 -7.72 14.41 2.73
CA SER A 11 -8.11 15.76 3.13
C SER A 11 -6.88 16.66 3.29
N ILE A 12 -5.84 16.18 3.98
CA ILE A 12 -4.59 16.93 4.16
C ILE A 12 -3.81 17.04 2.85
N GLU A 13 -3.64 15.93 2.12
CA GLU A 13 -2.91 15.88 0.84
C GLU A 13 -3.57 16.77 -0.23
N GLY A 14 -4.90 16.80 -0.27
CA GLY A 14 -5.69 17.55 -1.26
C GLY A 14 -5.69 19.06 -1.04
N GLU A 15 -5.38 19.53 0.17
CA GLU A 15 -5.31 20.96 0.48
C GLU A 15 -4.05 21.61 -0.10
N ASN A 16 -2.89 20.99 0.09
CA ASN A 16 -1.62 21.53 -0.39
C ASN A 16 -0.58 20.41 -0.59
N PRO A 17 0.11 20.33 -1.75
CA PRO A 17 1.18 19.36 -1.96
C PRO A 17 2.29 19.39 -0.90
N LEU A 18 2.53 20.54 -0.26
CA LEU A 18 3.50 20.68 0.83
C LEU A 18 3.11 19.89 2.09
N TYR A 19 1.85 19.49 2.24
CA TYR A 19 1.36 18.71 3.39
C TYR A 19 1.46 17.20 3.19
N LEU A 20 1.98 16.74 2.04
CA LEU A 20 2.16 15.32 1.77
C LEU A 20 2.91 14.57 2.90
N PRO A 21 3.99 15.10 3.52
CA PRO A 21 4.63 14.42 4.65
C PRO A 21 3.67 14.18 5.82
N GLN A 22 2.84 15.17 6.18
CA GLN A 22 1.86 15.06 7.26
C GLN A 22 0.70 14.13 6.87
N ALA A 23 0.28 14.15 5.61
CA ALA A 23 -0.76 13.25 5.10
C ALA A 23 -0.34 11.76 5.09
N LYS A 24 0.98 11.49 5.19
CA LYS A 24 1.59 10.16 5.11
C LYS A 24 2.30 9.71 6.38
N THR A 25 2.55 10.61 7.31
CA THR A 25 3.32 10.33 8.54
C THR A 25 2.49 10.73 9.75
N TYR A 26 1.81 9.74 10.33
CA TYR A 26 1.00 9.87 11.53
C TYR A 26 0.88 8.50 12.21
N ASP A 27 0.39 8.45 13.44
CA ASP A 27 0.27 7.20 14.18
C ASP A 27 -0.65 6.20 13.44
N GLY A 28 -0.12 5.01 13.15
CA GLY A 28 -0.85 3.97 12.41
C GLY A 28 -0.97 4.21 10.90
N CYS A 29 -0.17 5.11 10.31
CA CYS A 29 -0.20 5.39 8.87
C CYS A 29 0.34 4.25 7.97
N ALA A 30 1.06 3.28 8.52
CA ALA A 30 1.65 2.19 7.76
C ALA A 30 1.44 0.84 8.46
N ALA A 31 1.05 -0.18 7.70
CA ALA A 31 1.00 -1.56 8.14
C ALA A 31 1.68 -2.49 7.14
N LEU A 32 2.26 -3.58 7.64
CA LEU A 32 3.03 -4.56 6.86
C LEU A 32 2.68 -5.97 7.32
N GLY A 33 2.72 -6.95 6.41
CA GLY A 33 2.52 -8.36 6.75
C GLY A 33 1.75 -9.14 5.67
N PRO A 34 1.08 -10.25 6.04
CA PRO A 34 1.16 -10.95 7.34
C PRO A 34 2.52 -11.65 7.55
N GLY A 35 3.36 -11.72 6.52
CA GLY A 35 4.70 -12.28 6.58
C GLY A 35 5.61 -11.70 5.49
N LEU A 36 6.84 -12.20 5.45
CA LEU A 36 7.81 -11.86 4.42
C LEU A 36 8.02 -13.07 3.50
N LEU A 37 7.60 -12.94 2.24
CA LEU A 37 7.94 -13.90 1.20
C LEU A 37 9.39 -13.67 0.76
N VAL A 38 10.26 -14.62 1.06
CA VAL A 38 11.65 -14.64 0.59
C VAL A 38 11.68 -15.41 -0.73
N SER A 39 12.04 -14.72 -1.81
CA SER A 39 12.10 -15.29 -3.16
C SER A 39 13.42 -14.89 -3.82
N ALA A 40 14.02 -15.82 -4.58
CA ALA A 40 15.19 -15.54 -5.40
C ALA A 40 14.82 -14.76 -6.67
N ASP A 41 13.63 -15.03 -7.22
CA ASP A 41 13.11 -14.41 -8.43
C ASP A 41 12.03 -13.35 -8.11
N PRO A 42 11.82 -12.37 -9.01
CA PRO A 42 10.69 -11.46 -8.91
C PRO A 42 9.34 -12.18 -8.91
N LEU A 43 8.34 -11.57 -8.29
CA LEU A 43 6.97 -12.06 -8.42
C LEU A 43 6.51 -12.04 -9.89
N PRO A 44 5.72 -13.04 -10.33
CA PRO A 44 5.16 -13.04 -11.67
C PRO A 44 4.40 -11.75 -11.98
N SER A 45 4.54 -11.22 -13.20
CA SER A 45 3.83 -10.00 -13.62
C SER A 45 2.30 -10.12 -13.55
N GLU A 46 1.80 -11.35 -13.67
CA GLU A 46 0.38 -11.68 -13.58
C GLU A 46 -0.15 -11.82 -12.15
N THR A 47 0.70 -11.71 -11.13
CA THR A 47 0.27 -11.71 -9.74
C THR A 47 -0.71 -10.55 -9.50
N GLU A 48 -1.87 -10.87 -8.96
CA GLU A 48 -2.92 -9.92 -8.63
C GLU A 48 -2.76 -9.41 -7.19
N ILE A 49 -3.06 -8.13 -7.01
CA ILE A 49 -3.23 -7.46 -5.74
C ILE A 49 -4.71 -7.11 -5.64
N SER A 50 -5.38 -7.54 -4.57
CA SER A 50 -6.77 -7.19 -4.31
C SER A 50 -6.91 -6.39 -3.01
N LEU A 51 -7.85 -5.45 -3.01
CA LEU A 51 -8.18 -4.60 -1.87
C LEU A 51 -9.70 -4.62 -1.67
N THR A 52 -10.14 -4.94 -0.46
CA THR A 52 -11.53 -4.82 -0.02
C THR A 52 -11.60 -3.91 1.20
N ILE A 53 -12.55 -2.98 1.21
CA ILE A 53 -12.88 -2.19 2.39
C ILE A 53 -14.28 -2.58 2.85
N GLY A 54 -14.38 -3.10 4.07
CA GLY A 54 -15.61 -3.47 4.73
C GLY A 54 -16.07 -2.43 5.74
N ARG A 55 -17.36 -2.11 5.74
CA ARG A 55 -18.03 -1.24 6.71
C ARG A 55 -19.30 -1.91 7.19
N ASN A 56 -19.47 -2.06 8.51
CA ASN A 56 -20.62 -2.75 9.10
C ASN A 56 -20.90 -4.12 8.46
N ALA A 57 -19.84 -4.92 8.27
CA ALA A 57 -19.85 -6.24 7.62
C ALA A 57 -20.32 -6.26 6.14
N LYS A 58 -20.35 -5.11 5.46
CA LYS A 58 -20.62 -5.02 4.01
C LYS A 58 -19.41 -4.45 3.28
N ALA A 59 -19.08 -5.00 2.11
CA ALA A 59 -18.06 -4.41 1.24
C ALA A 59 -18.57 -3.07 0.70
N VAL A 60 -17.83 -1.99 0.97
CA VAL A 60 -18.11 -0.63 0.46
C VAL A 60 -17.15 -0.22 -0.65
N PHE A 61 -16.05 -0.96 -0.83
CA PHE A 61 -15.13 -0.81 -1.94
C PHE A 61 -14.42 -2.13 -2.21
N GLU A 62 -14.23 -2.44 -3.48
CA GLU A 62 -13.43 -3.57 -3.95
C GLU A 62 -12.63 -3.15 -5.18
N GLY A 63 -11.36 -3.53 -5.22
CA GLY A 63 -10.48 -3.25 -6.35
C GLY A 63 -9.44 -4.34 -6.53
N ARG A 64 -8.99 -4.51 -7.78
CA ARG A 64 -7.98 -5.49 -8.18
C ARG A 64 -7.05 -4.87 -9.21
N VAL A 65 -5.77 -5.20 -9.12
CA VAL A 65 -4.76 -4.78 -10.10
C VAL A 65 -3.66 -5.83 -10.20
N LYS A 66 -3.05 -5.99 -11.37
CA LYS A 66 -1.90 -6.88 -11.55
C LYS A 66 -0.59 -6.12 -11.43
N ILE A 67 0.48 -6.80 -11.02
CA ILE A 67 1.84 -6.25 -10.99
C ILE A 67 2.26 -5.70 -12.36
N SER A 68 1.80 -6.31 -13.46
CA SER A 68 2.04 -5.85 -14.84
C SER A 68 1.56 -4.43 -15.14
N GLN A 69 0.72 -3.83 -14.29
CA GLN A 69 0.27 -2.44 -14.44
C GLN A 69 1.28 -1.42 -13.88
N ILE A 70 2.28 -1.85 -13.10
CA ILE A 70 3.35 -0.97 -12.64
C ILE A 70 4.16 -0.48 -13.85
N LYS A 71 4.23 0.84 -14.03
CA LYS A 71 4.91 1.46 -15.18
C LYS A 71 6.40 1.75 -14.94
N ARG A 72 6.78 2.00 -13.70
CA ARG A 72 8.17 2.27 -13.32
C ARG A 72 8.82 0.99 -12.84
N ARG A 73 10.02 0.69 -13.31
CA ARG A 73 10.72 -0.54 -12.92
C ARG A 73 11.06 -0.49 -11.43
N LEU A 74 11.05 -1.65 -10.77
CA LEU A 74 11.34 -1.72 -9.34
C LEU A 74 12.78 -1.30 -9.06
N GLU A 75 13.70 -1.63 -9.96
CA GLU A 75 15.11 -1.25 -9.91
C GLU A 75 15.29 0.27 -9.96
N ASP A 76 14.49 0.97 -10.78
CA ASP A 76 14.50 2.44 -10.82
C ASP A 76 14.08 3.03 -9.47
N LEU A 77 13.07 2.44 -8.83
CA LEU A 77 12.61 2.89 -7.51
C LEU A 77 13.70 2.66 -6.44
N VAL A 78 14.38 1.51 -6.48
CA VAL A 78 15.47 1.18 -5.57
C VAL A 78 16.66 2.12 -5.77
N GLU A 79 17.04 2.40 -7.02
CA GLU A 79 18.13 3.33 -7.34
C GLU A 79 17.90 4.71 -6.70
N TYR A 80 16.70 5.27 -6.87
CA TYR A 80 16.36 6.56 -6.27
C TYR A 80 16.28 6.52 -4.75
N LEU A 81 15.84 5.40 -4.15
CA LEU A 81 15.78 5.25 -2.70
C LEU A 81 17.18 5.33 -2.06
N PHE A 82 18.18 4.67 -2.65
CA PHE A 82 19.55 4.63 -2.13
C PHE A 82 20.41 5.81 -2.55
N ARG A 83 19.90 6.71 -3.40
CA ARG A 83 20.63 7.91 -3.82
C ARG A 83 20.79 8.86 -2.64
N GLU A 84 22.03 9.03 -2.18
CA GLU A 84 22.40 9.85 -1.03
C GLU A 84 21.78 9.42 0.32
N CYS A 85 21.19 8.22 0.39
CA CYS A 85 20.54 7.68 1.59
C CYS A 85 21.10 6.29 1.92
N SER A 86 21.48 6.08 3.18
CA SER A 86 22.01 4.80 3.66
C SER A 86 21.01 4.07 4.55
N PHE A 87 20.76 2.79 4.27
CA PHE A 87 19.87 1.92 5.04
C PHE A 87 20.65 0.68 5.54
N PRO A 88 21.52 0.82 6.55
CA PRO A 88 22.43 -0.26 6.98
C PRO A 88 21.70 -1.52 7.48
N ASN A 89 20.47 -1.37 7.96
CA ASN A 89 19.63 -2.46 8.45
C ASN A 89 18.55 -2.87 7.43
N GLY A 90 18.64 -2.37 6.19
CA GLY A 90 17.60 -2.51 5.18
C GLY A 90 16.43 -1.53 5.39
N CYS A 91 15.50 -1.57 4.44
CA CYS A 91 14.28 -0.77 4.43
C CYS A 91 13.17 -1.52 3.69
N LEU A 92 11.93 -1.07 3.87
CA LEU A 92 10.79 -1.53 3.10
C LEU A 92 10.33 -0.40 2.19
N LEU A 93 10.23 -0.71 0.89
CA LEU A 93 9.82 0.22 -0.14
C LEU A 93 8.41 -0.14 -0.61
N MET A 94 7.44 0.74 -0.32
CA MET A 94 6.08 0.62 -0.85
C MET A 94 6.04 1.23 -2.26
N THR A 95 5.75 0.40 -3.26
CA THR A 95 5.98 0.72 -4.68
C THR A 95 4.84 1.48 -5.35
N GLY A 96 3.99 2.13 -4.57
CA GLY A 96 2.75 2.78 -5.02
C GLY A 96 1.56 1.82 -5.14
N THR A 97 0.39 2.37 -5.46
CA THR A 97 -0.86 1.62 -5.63
C THR A 97 -1.52 1.93 -6.98
N GLY A 98 -2.10 0.91 -7.61
CA GLY A 98 -2.98 1.04 -8.77
C GLY A 98 -4.47 0.98 -8.41
N ILE A 99 -4.80 0.79 -7.13
CA ILE A 99 -6.18 0.70 -6.65
C ILE A 99 -6.49 1.96 -5.85
N VAL A 100 -7.38 2.80 -6.40
CA VAL A 100 -7.75 4.09 -5.81
C VAL A 100 -9.28 4.18 -5.79
N PRO A 101 -9.90 4.32 -4.60
CA PRO A 101 -11.33 4.60 -4.50
C PRO A 101 -11.73 5.88 -5.25
N GLU A 102 -13.00 5.96 -5.65
CA GLU A 102 -13.53 7.14 -6.33
C GLU A 102 -13.40 8.42 -5.48
N ARG A 103 -13.42 9.58 -6.15
CA ARG A 103 -13.38 10.88 -5.46
C ARG A 103 -14.54 10.99 -4.46
N GLY A 104 -14.20 11.38 -3.23
CA GLY A 104 -15.17 11.54 -2.14
C GLY A 104 -15.28 10.31 -1.22
N PHE A 105 -14.69 9.17 -1.59
CA PHE A 105 -14.57 8.05 -0.66
C PHE A 105 -13.59 8.39 0.47
N THR A 106 -14.01 8.15 1.71
CA THR A 106 -13.14 8.20 2.89
C THR A 106 -13.40 7.01 3.79
N LEU A 107 -12.33 6.56 4.44
CA LEU A 107 -12.42 5.60 5.51
C LEU A 107 -13.12 6.23 6.72
N LEU A 108 -13.83 5.40 7.47
CA LEU A 108 -14.47 5.73 8.73
C LEU A 108 -13.93 4.81 9.82
N LYS A 109 -13.96 5.30 11.07
CA LYS A 109 -13.68 4.49 12.25
C LYS A 109 -14.51 3.20 12.23
N GLY A 110 -13.84 2.07 12.44
CA GLY A 110 -14.42 0.73 12.42
C GLY A 110 -14.40 0.05 11.05
N ASP A 111 -14.02 0.74 9.97
CA ASP A 111 -13.80 0.10 8.68
C ASP A 111 -12.68 -0.95 8.77
N THR A 112 -12.83 -2.04 8.03
CA THR A 112 -11.83 -3.10 7.91
C THR A 112 -11.25 -3.09 6.50
N ILE A 113 -9.93 -3.03 6.40
CA ILE A 113 -9.18 -2.99 5.15
C ILE A 113 -8.49 -4.34 5.00
N SER A 114 -8.75 -5.04 3.90
CA SER A 114 -8.14 -6.33 3.57
C SER A 114 -7.39 -6.21 2.25
N ILE A 115 -6.07 -6.41 2.27
CA ILE A 115 -5.23 -6.42 1.07
C ILE A 115 -4.67 -7.83 0.89
N THR A 116 -4.89 -8.45 -0.26
CA THR A 116 -4.42 -9.81 -0.56
C THR A 116 -3.48 -9.82 -1.75
N ILE A 117 -2.37 -10.54 -1.59
CA ILE A 117 -1.43 -10.89 -2.66
C ILE A 117 -1.19 -12.40 -2.54
N ASP A 118 -1.67 -13.19 -3.50
CA ASP A 118 -1.77 -14.66 -3.42
C ASP A 118 -0.53 -15.38 -2.86
N PRO A 119 0.71 -15.13 -3.34
CA PRO A 119 1.90 -15.82 -2.81
C PRO A 119 2.33 -15.36 -1.40
N ILE A 120 1.68 -14.35 -0.81
CA ILE A 120 2.03 -13.77 0.50
C ILE A 120 0.92 -13.99 1.54
N GLY A 121 -0.33 -13.80 1.17
CA GLY A 121 -1.50 -13.92 2.06
C GLY A 121 -2.36 -12.66 2.08
N THR A 122 -3.02 -12.39 3.21
CA THR A 122 -3.91 -11.23 3.39
C THR A 122 -3.48 -10.39 4.60
N LEU A 123 -3.22 -9.11 4.39
CA LEU A 123 -3.05 -8.11 5.43
C LEU A 123 -4.42 -7.52 5.79
N VAL A 124 -4.80 -7.58 7.07
CA VAL A 124 -6.06 -7.01 7.56
C VAL A 124 -5.78 -5.95 8.61
N ASN A 125 -6.32 -4.74 8.40
CA ASN A 125 -6.24 -3.64 9.36
C ASN A 125 -7.63 -3.10 9.68
N ARG A 126 -7.82 -2.60 10.90
CA ARG A 126 -9.05 -1.91 11.32
C ARG A 126 -8.74 -0.44 11.55
N VAL A 127 -9.63 0.44 11.09
CA VAL A 127 -9.51 1.89 11.28
C VAL A 127 -10.02 2.26 12.67
N ASP A 128 -9.24 3.03 13.44
CA ASP A 128 -9.55 3.45 14.80
C ASP A 128 -9.86 4.95 14.93
#